data_AF-E1JWY6-F1
#
_entry.id   AF-E1JWY6-F1
#
_cell.length_a   1.000
_cell.length_b   1.000
_cell.length_c   1.000
_cell.angle_alpha   90.00
_cell.angle_beta   90.00
_cell.angle_gamma   90.00
#
_symmetry.space_group_name_H-M   'P 1'
#
loop_
_entity.id
_entity.type
_entity.pdbx_description
1 polymer ?
#
loop_
_entity_poly.entity_id
_entity_poly.type
_entity_poly.pdbx_seq_one_letter_code
_entity_poly.pdbx_strand_id
1 'polypeptide(L)' 'MDTHSIPWWEVLPFKEEELPGVFLVGASYQEGMTQAALAEATGIPRCHISEMENGRRPIGKKIATTGLLL' A
#
# COMPACT_ATOMS: atom_id res chain seq x y z
N MET A 1 2.63 7.72 36.61
CA MET A 1 3.43 7.58 35.38
C MET A 1 2.49 7.88 34.24
N ASP A 2 2.54 9.11 33.75
CA ASP A 2 1.78 9.50 32.57
C ASP A 2 2.42 8.82 31.36
N THR A 3 1.83 7.72 30.91
CA THR A 3 2.23 7.04 29.69
C THR A 3 1.77 7.90 28.51
N HIS A 4 2.58 8.91 28.18
CA HIS A 4 2.35 9.75 27.02
C HIS A 4 2.64 8.91 25.77
N SER A 5 1.62 8.24 25.25
CA SER A 5 1.67 7.53 23.97
C SER A 5 1.21 8.46 22.86
N ILE A 6 1.92 8.44 21.74
CA ILE A 6 1.48 9.06 20.49
C ILE A 6 0.89 7.99 19.57
N PRO A 7 -0.17 8.29 18.81
CA PRO A 7 -0.67 7.38 17.81
C PRO A 7 0.41 7.02 16.79
N TRP A 8 0.41 5.77 16.32
CA TRP A 8 1.47 5.28 15.44
C TRP A 8 1.50 5.97 14.08
N TRP A 9 0.40 6.55 13.61
CA TRP A 9 0.40 7.30 12.34
C TRP A 9 1.04 8.68 12.48
N GLU A 10 1.11 9.24 13.69
CA GLU A 10 1.74 10.55 13.94
C GLU A 10 3.28 10.48 13.97
N VAL A 11 3.86 9.29 14.12
CA VAL A 11 5.32 9.10 14.08
C VAL A 11 5.87 8.88 12.68
N LEU A 12 5.01 8.58 11.71
CA LEU A 12 5.44 8.28 10.36
C LEU A 12 5.66 9.58 9.56
N PRO A 13 6.73 9.67 8.75
CA PRO A 13 6.99 10.84 7.90
C PRO A 13 6.15 10.81 6.61
N PHE A 14 4.90 10.35 6.69
CA PHE A 14 3.99 10.17 5.55
C PHE A 14 2.62 10.76 5.87
N LYS A 15 1.96 11.32 4.87
CA LYS A 15 0.56 11.76 4.98
C LYS A 15 -0.37 10.55 4.99
N GLU A 16 -1.55 10.70 5.56
CA GLU A 16 -2.53 9.62 5.67
C GLU A 16 -2.90 9.02 4.30
N GLU A 17 -2.96 9.84 3.25
CA GLU A 17 -3.27 9.42 1.89
C GLU A 17 -2.15 8.60 1.23
N GLU A 18 -0.91 8.74 1.73
CA GLU A 18 0.27 8.02 1.25
C GLU A 18 0.43 6.65 1.93
N LEU A 19 -0.13 6.51 3.14
CA LEU A 19 0.01 5.31 3.97
C LEU A 19 -0.37 4.00 3.24
N PRO A 20 -1.47 3.90 2.46
CA PRO A 20 -1.80 2.67 1.76
C PRO A 20 -0.71 2.22 0.78
N GLY A 21 -0.10 3.16 0.04
CA GLY A 21 1.00 2.88 -0.89
C GLY A 21 2.27 2.46 -0.14
N VAL A 22 2.59 3.16 0.96
CA VAL A 22 3.73 2.82 1.83
C VAL A 22 3.59 1.41 2.41
N PHE A 23 2.39 1.05 2.88
CA PHE A 23 2.13 -0.29 3.40
C PHE A 23 2.18 -1.37 2.31
N LEU A 24 1.73 -1.07 1.10
CA LEU A 24 1.85 -2.00 -0.04
C LEU A 24 3.31 -2.33 -0.35
N VAL A 25 4.18 -1.32 -0.36
CA VAL A 25 5.63 -1.51 -0.56
C VAL A 25 6.22 -2.33 0.58
N GLY A 26 5.90 -1.98 1.83
CA GLY A 26 6.39 -2.69 3.02
C GLY A 26 5.99 -4.17 3.02
N ALA A 27 4.73 -4.47 2.72
CA ALA A 27 4.22 -5.85 2.63
C ALA A 27 4.89 -6.63 1.49
N SER A 28 5.03 -6.01 0.31
CA SER A 28 5.68 -6.66 -0.84
C SER A 28 7.15 -6.95 -0.57
N TYR A 29 7.86 -6.07 0.15
CA TYR A 29 9.23 -6.29 0.58
C TYR A 29 9.34 -7.45 1.58
N GLN A 30 8.44 -7.54 2.56
CA GLN A 30 8.41 -8.64 3.53
C GLN A 30 8.19 -10.00 2.86
N GLU A 31 7.34 -10.05 1.84
CA GLU A 31 7.03 -11.27 1.07
C GLU A 31 8.03 -11.53 -0.07
N GLY A 32 9.02 -10.66 -0.29
CA GLY A 32 9.97 -10.78 -1.40
C GLY A 32 9.32 -10.69 -2.79
N MET A 33 8.14 -10.07 -2.90
CA MET A 33 7.38 -9.99 -4.13
C MET A 33 7.79 -8.78 -4.96
N THR A 34 8.02 -9.02 -6.25
CA THR A 34 8.15 -7.93 -7.23
C THR A 34 6.78 -7.40 -7.63
N GLN A 35 6.70 -6.17 -8.15
CA GLN A 35 5.44 -5.64 -8.73
C GLN A 35 4.85 -6.56 -9.81
N ALA A 36 5.70 -7.27 -10.56
CA ALA A 36 5.26 -8.22 -11.59
C ALA A 36 4.61 -9.46 -10.95
N ALA A 37 5.26 -10.04 -9.94
CA ALA A 37 4.72 -11.18 -9.19
C ALA A 37 3.42 -10.80 -8.47
N LEU A 38 3.35 -9.59 -7.90
CA LEU A 38 2.14 -9.08 -7.28
C LEU A 38 1.02 -8.84 -8.31
N ALA A 39 1.36 -8.36 -9.51
CA ALA A 39 0.40 -8.21 -10.60
C ALA A 39 -0.19 -9.55 -11.02
N GLU A 40 0.64 -10.58 -11.15
CA GLU A 40 0.21 -11.94 -11.48
C GLU A 40 -0.68 -12.53 -10.38
N ALA A 41 -0.29 -12.35 -9.11
CA ALA A 41 -1.04 -12.88 -7.97
C ALA A 41 -2.40 -12.20 -7.76
N THR A 42 -2.52 -10.91 -8.09
CA THR A 42 -3.72 -10.10 -7.79
C THR A 42 -4.58 -9.78 -9.00
N GLY A 43 -4.07 -9.98 -10.22
CA GLY A 43 -4.72 -9.51 -11.46
C GLY A 43 -4.68 -7.99 -11.65
N ILE A 44 -4.06 -7.24 -10.72
CA ILE A 44 -3.90 -5.78 -10.85
C ILE A 44 -2.75 -5.50 -11.82
N PRO A 45 -2.95 -4.68 -12.87
CA PRO A 45 -1.86 -4.32 -13.78
C PRO A 45 -0.64 -3.76 -13.03
N ARG A 46 0.56 -4.20 -13.41
CA ARG A 46 1.83 -3.74 -12.82
C ARG A 46 1.95 -2.20 -12.82
N CYS A 47 1.44 -1.53 -13.85
CA CYS A 47 1.41 -0.06 -13.90
C CYS A 47 0.58 0.53 -12.75
N HIS A 48 -0.59 -0.04 -12.46
CA HIS A 48 -1.44 0.40 -11.37
C HIS A 48 -0.80 0.13 -10.02
N ILE A 49 -0.12 -1.02 -9.84
CA ILE A 49 0.67 -1.29 -8.62
C ILE A 49 1.73 -0.22 -8.42
N SER A 50 2.50 0.09 -9.47
CA SER A 50 3.49 1.16 -9.40
C SER A 50 2.87 2.53 -9.06
N GLU A 51 1.71 2.86 -9.64
CA GLU A 51 1.00 4.09 -9.31
C GLU A 51 0.51 4.11 -7.85
N MET A 52 0.03 2.97 -7.35
CA MET A 52 -0.41 2.82 -5.95
C MET A 52 0.75 2.98 -4.97
N GLU A 53 1.88 2.33 -5.22
CA GLU A 53 3.09 2.43 -4.39
C GLU A 53 3.67 3.86 -4.37
N ASN A 54 3.51 4.61 -5.46
CA ASN A 54 3.98 5.99 -5.57
C ASN A 54 2.89 7.03 -5.21
N GLY A 55 1.73 6.60 -4.69
CA GLY A 55 0.64 7.51 -4.31
C GLY A 55 -0.06 8.23 -5.48
N ARG A 56 0.22 7.85 -6.74
CA ARG A 56 -0.44 8.40 -7.94
C ARG A 56 -1.83 7.83 -8.16
N ARG A 57 -2.12 6.66 -7.61
CA ARG A 57 -3.45 6.02 -7.66
C ARG A 57 -3.88 5.63 -6.24
N PRO A 58 -5.07 6.05 -5.77
CA PRO A 58 -5.55 5.67 -4.45
C PRO A 58 -5.93 4.19 -4.39
N ILE A 59 -5.65 3.53 -3.26
CA ILE A 59 -6.07 2.14 -2.99
C ILE A 59 -7.45 2.17 -2.32
N GLY A 60 -8.50 2.08 -3.13
CA GLY A 60 -9.88 2.01 -2.64
C GLY A 60 -10.29 0.60 -2.16
N LYS A 61 -11.32 0.51 -1.31
CA LYS A 61 -11.84 -0.77 -0.77
C LYS A 61 -12.10 -1.84 -1.84
N LYS A 62 -12.66 -1.45 -2.99
CA LYS A 62 -12.95 -2.39 -4.10
C LYS A 62 -11.69 -3.02 -4.69
N ILE A 63 -10.61 -2.24 -4.83
CA ILE A 63 -9.32 -2.74 -5.33
C ILE A 63 -8.68 -3.64 -4.28
N ALA A 64 -8.69 -3.22 -3.01
CA ALA A 64 -8.12 -3.97 -1.90
C ALA A 64 -8.79 -5.35 -1.67
N THR A 65 -10.09 -5.46 -1.94
CA THR A 65 -10.85 -6.70 -1.70
C THR A 65 -10.85 -7.65 -2.90
N THR A 66 -10.78 -7.14 -4.13
CA THR A 66 -11.24 -7.93 -5.29
C THR A 66 -10.23 -8.07 -6.42
N GLY A 67 -9.18 -7.25 -6.51
CA GLY A 67 -8.20 -7.40 -7.60
C GLY A 67 -8.85 -7.44 -8.99
N LEU A 68 -9.96 -6.71 -9.21
CA LEU A 68 -10.66 -6.74 -10.50
C LEU A 68 -10.32 -5.51 -11.35
N LEU A 69 -10.01 -5.80 -12.62
CA LEU A 69 -9.84 -4.88 -13.74
C LEU A 69 -10.71 -3.61 -13.66
N LEU A 70 -10.05 -2.45 -13.51
CA LEU A 70 -10.43 -1.16 -14.10
C LEU A 70 -9.16 -0.44 -14.55
#